data_AF-A0A553PT39-F1
#
_entry.id   AF-A0A553PT39-F1
#
_cell.length_a   1.000
_cell.length_b   1.000
_cell.length_c   1.000
_cell.angle_alpha   90.00
_cell.angle_beta   90.00
_cell.angle_gamma   90.00
#
_symmetry.space_group_name_H-M   'P 1'
#
loop_
_entity.id
_entity.type
_entity.pdbx_description
1 polymer ?
#
loop_
_entity_poly.entity_id
_entity_poly.type
_entity_poly.pdbx_seq_one_letter_code
_entity_poly.pdbx_strand_id
1 'polypeptide(L)'
;MGIRLATTMKCEVTAISTSPNKEAKAREIGAHHFVVSTDPDAMKKAAKSLDIILDTAAVDHQAFDYFLLLDANGQLVLIGVTIKPHSVSLTTLSTQFNEKADMEKKAFGNDRQERRMAIFSSSIRNEGDSIRSYFFQ
;
A
#
# COMPACT_ATOMS: atom_id res chain seq x y z
N MET A 1 -10.68 -11.13 8.06
CA MET A 1 -11.91 -11.11 7.23
C MET A 1 -11.58 -10.82 5.78
N GLY A 2 -10.84 -9.76 5.47
CA GLY A 2 -10.72 -9.35 4.07
C GLY A 2 -9.59 -9.97 3.25
N ILE A 3 -8.76 -10.88 3.80
CA ILE A 3 -8.06 -11.85 2.93
C ILE A 3 -9.09 -12.58 2.04
N ARG A 4 -10.18 -13.06 2.63
CA ARG A 4 -11.26 -13.73 1.87
C ARG A 4 -11.96 -12.79 0.90
N LEU A 5 -12.23 -11.55 1.32
CA LEU A 5 -12.88 -10.56 0.47
C LEU A 5 -12.03 -10.27 -0.76
N ALA A 6 -10.76 -9.95 -0.56
CA ALA A 6 -9.82 -9.67 -1.63
C ALA A 6 -9.59 -10.86 -2.56
N THR A 7 -9.50 -12.07 -2.00
CA THR A 7 -9.39 -13.31 -2.79
C THR A 7 -10.64 -13.50 -3.65
N THR A 8 -11.83 -13.23 -3.11
CA THR A 8 -13.10 -13.29 -3.86
C THR A 8 -13.16 -12.24 -4.97
N MET A 9 -12.55 -11.08 -4.75
CA MET A 9 -12.40 -10.01 -5.76
C MET A 9 -11.32 -10.31 -6.82
N LYS A 10 -10.70 -11.51 -6.77
CA LYS A 10 -9.63 -11.95 -7.67
C LYS A 10 -8.36 -11.10 -7.61
N CYS A 11 -8.09 -10.52 -6.44
CA CYS A 11 -6.85 -9.80 -6.17
C CYS A 11 -5.73 -10.77 -5.75
N GLU A 12 -4.48 -10.41 -6.01
CA GLU A 12 -3.30 -11.10 -5.50
C GLU A 12 -3.03 -10.68 -4.05
N VAL A 13 -3.51 -11.48 -3.11
CA VAL A 13 -3.50 -11.12 -1.69
C VAL A 13 -2.13 -11.40 -1.05
N THR A 14 -1.53 -10.38 -0.44
CA THR A 14 -0.31 -10.50 0.36
C THR A 14 -0.63 -10.25 1.82
N ALA A 15 -0.38 -11.23 2.68
CA ALA A 15 -0.57 -11.08 4.13
C ALA A 15 0.76 -10.71 4.81
N ILE A 16 0.83 -9.51 5.36
CA ILE A 16 1.92 -9.01 6.20
C ILE A 16 1.62 -9.26 7.69
N SER A 17 2.58 -9.78 8.45
CA SER A 17 2.38 -9.90 9.90
C SER A 17 3.68 -9.80 10.66
N THR A 18 3.62 -9.35 11.91
CA THR A 18 4.79 -9.40 12.80
C THR A 18 5.15 -10.82 13.23
N SER A 19 4.20 -11.76 13.15
CA SER A 19 4.36 -13.14 13.64
C SER A 19 4.38 -14.15 12.48
N PRO A 20 5.49 -14.87 12.25
CA PRO A 20 5.58 -15.87 11.18
C PRO A 20 4.62 -17.04 11.37
N ASN A 21 4.27 -17.36 12.62
CA ASN A 21 3.32 -18.45 12.95
C ASN A 21 1.92 -18.26 12.34
N LYS A 22 1.58 -17.06 11.86
CA LYS A 22 0.30 -16.78 11.21
C LYS A 22 0.29 -17.14 9.72
N GLU A 23 1.42 -17.49 9.12
CA GLU A 23 1.55 -17.78 7.69
C GLU A 23 0.63 -18.93 7.25
N ALA A 24 0.66 -20.06 7.95
CA ALA A 24 -0.15 -21.23 7.61
C ALA A 24 -1.65 -20.87 7.56
N LYS A 25 -2.12 -20.09 8.56
CA LYS A 25 -3.50 -19.62 8.62
C LYS A 25 -3.82 -18.58 7.55
N ALA A 26 -2.88 -17.68 7.24
CA ALA A 26 -3.07 -16.71 6.17
C ALA A 26 -3.25 -17.39 4.80
N ARG A 27 -2.42 -18.40 4.50
CA ARG A 27 -2.53 -19.22 3.29
C ARG A 27 -3.83 -20.02 3.24
N GLU A 28 -4.24 -20.64 4.35
CA GLU A 28 -5.51 -21.35 4.45
C GLU A 28 -6.71 -20.45 4.13
N ILE A 29 -6.65 -19.17 4.52
CA ILE A 29 -7.71 -18.18 4.28
C ILE A 29 -7.70 -17.65 2.83
N GLY A 30 -6.62 -17.87 2.07
CA GLY A 30 -6.51 -17.48 0.66
C GLY A 30 -5.40 -16.46 0.35
N ALA A 31 -4.47 -16.19 1.27
CA ALA A 31 -3.31 -15.35 0.96
C ALA A 31 -2.37 -16.06 -0.03
N HIS A 32 -1.96 -15.35 -1.09
CA HIS A 32 -1.02 -15.85 -2.09
C HIS A 32 0.41 -15.69 -1.59
N HIS A 33 0.71 -14.55 -0.97
CA HIS A 33 2.01 -14.22 -0.42
C HIS A 33 1.93 -13.96 1.09
N PHE A 34 3.05 -14.15 1.76
CA PHE A 34 3.20 -13.82 3.17
C PHE A 34 4.51 -13.07 3.42
N VAL A 35 4.43 -11.95 4.14
CA VAL A 35 5.57 -11.08 4.45
C VAL A 35 5.64 -10.88 5.96
N VAL A 36 6.83 -11.02 6.53
CA VAL A 36 7.03 -10.73 7.95
C VAL A 36 7.45 -9.27 8.10
N SER A 37 6.67 -8.44 8.79
CA SER A 37 6.98 -7.00 8.90
C SER A 37 8.23 -6.69 9.73
N THR A 38 8.63 -7.61 10.60
CA THR A 38 9.87 -7.51 11.38
C THR A 38 11.11 -7.96 10.62
N ASP A 39 10.97 -8.55 9.43
CA ASP A 39 12.08 -8.97 8.56
C ASP A 39 12.38 -7.87 7.52
N PRO A 40 13.52 -7.15 7.66
CA PRO A 40 13.87 -6.08 6.73
C PRO A 40 14.08 -6.56 5.30
N ASP A 41 14.52 -7.80 5.09
CA ASP A 41 14.79 -8.32 3.75
C ASP A 41 13.48 -8.72 3.05
N ALA A 42 12.51 -9.27 3.79
CA ALA A 42 11.17 -9.51 3.28
C ALA A 42 10.46 -8.19 2.91
N MET A 43 10.58 -7.18 3.77
CA MET A 43 10.01 -5.85 3.52
C MET A 43 10.63 -5.16 2.29
N LYS A 44 11.95 -5.28 2.10
CA LYS A 44 12.63 -4.75 0.90
C LYS A 44 12.19 -5.46 -0.38
N LYS A 45 11.99 -6.78 -0.33
CA LYS A 45 11.51 -7.54 -1.50
C LYS A 45 10.08 -7.18 -1.88
N ALA A 46 9.25 -6.85 -0.89
CA ALA A 46 7.87 -6.41 -1.09
C ALA A 46 7.73 -4.90 -1.37
N ALA A 47 8.84 -4.16 -1.44
CA ALA A 47 8.82 -2.72 -1.73
C ALA A 47 8.18 -2.46 -3.10
N LYS A 48 7.30 -1.44 -3.16
CA LYS A 48 6.60 -1.01 -4.39
C LYS A 48 5.86 -2.13 -5.15
N SER A 49 5.31 -3.09 -4.41
CA SER A 49 4.60 -4.24 -5.01
C SER A 49 3.09 -4.20 -4.80
N LEU A 50 2.59 -3.33 -3.92
CA LEU A 50 1.20 -3.31 -3.50
C LEU A 50 0.49 -2.04 -4.00
N ASP A 51 -0.72 -2.16 -4.53
CA ASP A 51 -1.54 -1.00 -4.89
C ASP A 51 -2.42 -0.54 -3.72
N ILE A 52 -2.90 -1.47 -2.89
CA ILE A 52 -3.75 -1.16 -1.75
C ILE A 52 -3.26 -1.92 -0.53
N ILE A 53 -3.01 -1.19 0.55
CA ILE A 53 -2.76 -1.77 1.87
C ILE A 53 -3.96 -1.43 2.73
N LEU A 54 -4.62 -2.48 3.22
CA LEU A 54 -5.72 -2.34 4.16
C LEU A 54 -5.21 -2.68 5.55
N ASP A 55 -5.11 -1.68 6.40
CA ASP A 55 -4.63 -1.84 7.76
C ASP A 55 -5.81 -1.94 8.73
N THR A 56 -5.96 -3.13 9.32
CA THR A 56 -7.00 -3.45 10.31
C THR A 56 -6.46 -3.63 11.72
N ALA A 57 -5.18 -3.35 11.95
CA ALA A 57 -4.58 -3.55 13.25
C ALA A 57 -5.07 -2.48 14.24
N ALA A 58 -5.81 -2.89 15.26
CA ALA A 58 -6.25 -2.04 16.36
C ALA A 58 -5.18 -1.88 17.47
N VAL A 59 -3.91 -2.10 17.12
CA VAL A 59 -2.76 -1.99 18.01
C VAL A 59 -1.83 -0.91 17.52
N ASP A 60 -1.16 -0.22 18.44
CA ASP A 60 -0.20 0.82 18.07
C ASP A 60 0.92 0.22 17.22
N HIS A 61 1.05 0.71 15.99
CA HIS A 61 2.12 0.35 15.09
C HIS A 61 2.39 1.51 14.12
N GLN A 62 3.56 1.49 13.48
CA GLN A 62 3.97 2.53 12.54
C GLN A 62 3.37 2.23 11.15
N ALA A 63 2.12 2.61 10.92
CA ALA A 63 1.46 2.34 9.63
C ALA A 63 2.20 2.96 8.43
N PHE A 64 2.96 4.04 8.66
CA PHE A 64 3.77 4.70 7.64
C PHE A 64 4.99 3.89 7.18
N ASP A 65 5.40 2.85 7.91
CA ASP A 65 6.47 1.96 7.43
C ASP A 65 5.99 1.12 6.23
N TYR A 66 4.68 0.86 6.15
CA TYR A 66 4.08 0.14 5.04
C TYR A 66 3.92 0.98 3.78
N PHE A 67 4.09 2.31 3.84
CA PHE A 67 4.05 3.16 2.65
C PHE A 67 5.14 2.80 1.63
N LEU A 68 6.29 2.29 2.09
CA LEU A 68 7.38 1.86 1.21
C LEU A 68 7.03 0.59 0.41
N LEU A 69 6.02 -0.16 0.85
CA LEU A 69 5.51 -1.32 0.13
C LEU A 69 4.54 -0.94 -0.98
N LEU A 70 3.95 0.26 -0.90
CA LEU A 70 3.03 0.77 -1.91
C LEU A 70 3.78 1.20 -3.17
N ASP A 71 3.16 0.95 -4.31
CA ASP A 71 3.55 1.59 -5.57
C ASP A 71 3.30 3.11 -5.50
N ALA A 72 3.82 3.87 -6.47
CA ALA A 72 3.74 5.34 -6.50
C ALA A 72 2.31 5.89 -6.39
N ASN A 73 1.31 5.14 -6.90
CA ASN A 73 -0.11 5.47 -6.82
C ASN A 73 -0.88 4.64 -5.79
N GLY A 74 -0.18 3.89 -4.94
CA GLY A 74 -0.80 3.00 -3.98
C GLY A 74 -1.53 3.74 -2.85
N GLN A 75 -2.51 3.07 -2.26
CA GLN A 75 -3.37 3.60 -1.21
C GLN A 75 -3.20 2.83 0.10
N LEU A 76 -2.93 3.54 1.19
CA LEU A 76 -3.01 3.00 2.55
C LEU A 76 -4.37 3.35 3.13
N VAL A 77 -5.20 2.34 3.39
CA VAL A 77 -6.52 2.48 4.02
C VAL A 77 -6.44 2.01 5.47
N LEU A 78 -6.47 2.98 6.38
CA LEU A 78 -6.47 2.74 7.82
C LEU A 78 -7.90 2.52 8.31
N ILE A 79 -8.21 1.30 8.76
CA ILE A 79 -9.49 0.93 9.40
C ILE A 79 -9.30 0.78 10.92
N GLY A 80 -8.12 0.31 11.34
CA GLY A 80 -7.75 0.21 12.74
C GLY A 80 -7.69 1.60 13.39
N VAL A 81 -8.51 1.82 14.42
CA VAL A 81 -8.48 3.07 15.19
C VAL A 81 -7.54 2.89 16.37
N THR A 82 -6.42 3.61 16.38
CA THR A 82 -5.55 3.75 17.56
C THR A 82 -5.73 5.13 18.19
N ILE A 83 -5.63 5.20 19.51
CA ILE A 83 -5.76 6.47 20.25
C ILE A 83 -4.49 7.33 20.09
N LYS A 84 -3.34 6.70 19.81
CA LYS A 84 -2.08 7.41 19.62
C LYS A 84 -1.99 8.00 18.21
N PRO A 85 -1.50 9.25 18.08
CA PRO A 85 -1.21 9.84 16.79
C PRO A 85 -0.09 9.06 16.11
N HIS A 86 -0.26 8.80 14.83
CA HIS A 86 0.77 8.16 14.03
C HIS A 86 1.89 9.18 13.75
N SER A 87 3.13 8.83 14.08
CA SER A 87 4.29 9.62 13.69
C SER A 87 4.59 9.38 12.22
N VAL A 88 4.70 10.47 11.46
CA VAL A 88 5.04 10.40 10.04
C VAL A 88 6.47 10.87 9.85
N SER A 89 7.31 10.04 9.24
CA SER A 89 8.65 10.49 8.87
C SER A 89 8.58 11.38 7.63
N LEU A 90 9.15 12.58 7.74
CA LEU A 90 9.28 13.51 6.61
C LEU A 90 10.11 12.92 5.47
N THR A 91 11.06 12.04 5.77
CA THR A 91 11.86 11.35 4.75
C THR A 91 10.97 10.48 3.87
N THR A 92 10.16 9.61 4.47
CA THR A 92 9.21 8.73 3.76
C THR A 92 8.24 9.53 2.90
N LEU A 93 7.68 10.63 3.44
CA LEU A 93 6.80 11.50 2.67
C LEU A 93 7.51 12.17 1.50
N SER A 94 8.71 12.73 1.72
CA SER A 94 9.46 13.42 0.68
C SER A 94 9.81 12.51 -0.50
N THR A 95 10.15 11.25 -0.22
CA THR A 95 10.40 10.24 -1.26
C THR A 95 9.13 10.00 -2.07
N GLN A 96 7.99 9.80 -1.42
CA GLN A 96 6.72 9.55 -2.12
C GLN A 96 6.25 10.74 -2.96
N PHE A 97 6.33 11.96 -2.42
CA PHE A 97 5.91 13.17 -3.15
C PHE A 97 6.80 13.48 -4.34
N ASN A 98 8.12 13.29 -4.20
CA ASN A 98 9.04 13.48 -5.32
C ASN A 98 8.80 12.45 -6.43
N GLU A 99 8.56 11.20 -6.07
CA GLU A 99 8.27 10.14 -7.05
C GLU A 99 6.96 10.38 -7.81
N LYS A 100 5.90 10.80 -7.10
CA LYS A 100 4.63 11.18 -7.75
C LYS A 100 4.83 12.35 -8.71
N ALA A 101 5.55 13.39 -8.28
CA ALA A 101 5.86 14.52 -9.13
C ALA A 101 6.66 14.10 -10.38
N ASP A 102 7.63 13.19 -10.25
CA ASP A 102 8.44 12.74 -11.38
C ASP A 102 7.67 11.86 -12.37
N MET A 103 6.70 11.06 -11.90
CA MET A 103 5.76 10.33 -12.76
C MET A 103 4.87 11.29 -13.56
N GLU A 104 4.32 12.32 -12.90
CA GLU A 104 3.51 13.34 -13.57
C GLU A 104 4.31 14.11 -14.63
N LYS A 105 5.58 14.45 -14.33
CA LYS A 105 6.48 15.10 -15.30
C LYS A 105 6.80 14.21 -16.50
N LYS A 106 7.00 12.89 -16.30
CA LYS A 106 7.27 11.95 -17.39
C LYS A 106 6.06 11.71 -18.28
N ALA A 107 4.87 11.61 -17.68
CA ALA A 107 3.65 11.33 -18.42
C ALA A 107 3.17 12.52 -19.28
N PHE A 108 3.44 13.76 -18.86
CA PHE A 108 2.83 14.96 -19.45
C PHE A 108 3.81 16.11 -19.71
N GLY A 109 5.12 15.83 -19.79
CA GLY A 109 6.12 16.82 -20.21
C GLY A 109 6.31 18.02 -19.25
N ASN A 110 6.88 19.09 -19.80
CA ASN A 110 7.29 20.29 -19.05
C ASN A 110 6.28 21.44 -19.13
N ASP A 111 5.18 21.27 -19.87
CA ASP A 111 4.16 22.31 -20.01
C ASP A 111 3.37 22.46 -18.71
N ARG A 112 3.30 23.71 -18.22
CA ARG A 112 2.64 24.06 -16.97
C ARG A 112 1.12 23.81 -17.03
N GLN A 113 0.52 23.78 -18.22
CA GLN A 113 -0.90 23.48 -18.42
C GLN A 113 -1.17 21.97 -18.41
N GLU A 114 -0.31 21.18 -19.06
CA GLU A 114 -0.42 19.72 -19.07
C GLU A 114 -0.27 19.14 -17.66
N ARG A 115 0.62 19.70 -16.84
CA ARG A 115 0.76 19.31 -15.42
C ARG A 115 -0.47 19.61 -14.57
N ARG A 116 -1.14 20.74 -14.79
CA ARG A 116 -2.36 21.10 -14.03
C ARG A 116 -3.53 20.19 -14.40
N MET A 117 -3.63 19.81 -15.68
CA MET A 117 -4.61 18.83 -16.14
C MET A 117 -4.30 17.40 -15.68
N ALA A 118 -3.01 17.04 -15.55
CA ALA A 118 -2.58 15.75 -15.04
C ALA A 118 -2.93 15.55 -13.55
N ILE A 119 -2.64 16.54 -12.70
CA ILE A 119 -3.01 16.53 -11.27
C ILE A 119 -4.53 16.44 -11.12
N PHE A 120 -5.28 17.14 -11.96
CA PHE A 120 -6.75 17.08 -11.97
C PHE A 120 -7.27 15.71 -12.44
N SER A 121 -6.69 15.11 -13.49
CA SER A 121 -7.14 13.80 -14.00
C SER A 121 -6.77 12.63 -13.08
N SER A 122 -5.61 12.69 -12.42
CA SER A 122 -5.20 11.68 -11.44
C SER A 122 -6.08 11.72 -10.18
N SER A 123 -6.66 12.86 -9.87
CA SER A 123 -7.69 12.99 -8.82
C SER A 123 -9.06 12.41 -9.24
N ILE A 124 -9.29 12.15 -10.53
CA ILE A 124 -10.60 11.74 -11.09
C ILE A 124 -10.59 10.30 -11.61
N ARG A 125 -9.43 9.66 -11.80
CA ARG A 125 -9.36 8.23 -12.16
C ARG A 125 -9.70 7.35 -10.96
N ASN A 126 -10.96 6.95 -10.87
CA ASN A 126 -11.40 5.79 -10.12
C ASN A 126 -12.51 5.13 -10.92
N GLU A 127 -12.21 3.95 -11.50
CA GLU A 127 -13.10 2.90 -12.03
C GLU A 127 -12.40 2.19 -13.19
N GLY A 128 -11.76 1.04 -12.92
CA GLY A 128 -11.43 0.08 -13.99
C GLY A 128 -10.15 -0.75 -13.83
N ASP A 129 -9.16 -0.33 -13.04
CA ASP A 129 -7.92 -1.09 -12.94
C ASP A 129 -8.03 -2.24 -11.93
N SER A 130 -7.65 -3.45 -12.37
CA SER A 130 -7.72 -4.64 -11.51
C SER A 130 -6.82 -4.44 -10.30
N ILE A 131 -7.42 -4.32 -9.12
CA ILE A 131 -6.73 -4.14 -7.85
C ILE A 131 -5.82 -5.35 -7.64
N ARG A 132 -4.50 -5.15 -7.66
CA ARG A 132 -3.57 -6.27 -7.66
C ARG A 132 -3.30 -6.78 -6.26
N SER A 133 -3.31 -5.97 -5.19
CA SER A 133 -3.05 -6.54 -3.86
C SER A 133 -3.85 -5.96 -2.71
N TYR A 134 -4.19 -6.80 -1.73
CA TYR A 134 -4.86 -6.45 -0.48
C TYR A 134 -4.10 -7.05 0.70
N PHE A 135 -4.10 -6.32 1.82
CA PHE A 135 -3.41 -6.68 3.05
C PHE A 135 -4.37 -6.89 4.23
N PHE A 136 -4.01 -7.73 5.22
CA PHE A 136 -4.68 -7.95 6.50
C PHE A 136 -3.68 -8.41 7.58
N GLN A 137 -3.68 -7.75 8.75
CA GLN A 137 -3.00 -8.21 9.97
C GLN A 137 -3.97 -8.76 11.01
#